data_AF-A0A7D5ZWT5-F1
#
_entry.id   AF-A0A7D5ZWT5-F1
#
_cell.length_a   1.000
_cell.length_b   1.000
_cell.length_c   1.000
_cell.angle_alpha   90.00
_cell.angle_beta   90.00
_cell.angle_gamma   90.00
#
_symmetry.space_group_name_H-M   'P 1'
#
loop_
_entity.id
_entity.type
_entity.pdbx_description
1 polymer ?
#
loop_
_entity_poly.entity_id
_entity_poly.type
_entity_poly.pdbx_seq_one_letter_code
_entity_poly.pdbx_strand_id
1 'polypeptide(L)'
;MSWRRLRVLIQHLPPESATWTALRNATPDEVLAEQADSGEPEKDRWSKVEQLLAAAVDRIARVEYVLVCANTDKKARRPDPPEPIRRPGARPPRPKATLTDEGADFLFNLINGGAA
;
A
#
# COMPACT_ATOMS: atom_id res chain seq x y z
N MET A 1 25.43 -2.64 30.02
CA MET A 1 24.29 -2.71 29.07
C MET A 1 24.83 -3.24 27.74
N SER A 2 24.24 -4.27 27.12
CA SER A 2 24.81 -4.85 25.88
C SER A 2 24.23 -4.19 24.63
N TRP A 3 25.01 -4.15 23.54
CA TRP A 3 24.54 -3.64 22.24
C TRP A 3 23.26 -4.31 21.74
N ARG A 4 23.13 -5.62 21.98
CA ARG A 4 21.91 -6.37 21.67
C ARG A 4 20.70 -5.83 22.44
N ARG A 5 20.87 -5.58 23.74
CA ARG A 5 19.78 -5.07 24.58
C ARG A 5 19.43 -3.62 24.22
N LEU A 6 20.43 -2.78 23.90
CA LEU A 6 20.19 -1.40 23.47
C LEU A 6 19.40 -1.36 22.16
N ARG A 7 19.79 -2.18 21.18
CA ARG A 7 19.06 -2.31 19.91
C ARG A 7 17.60 -2.68 20.14
N VAL A 8 17.33 -3.67 20.98
CA VAL A 8 15.96 -4.10 21.29
C VAL A 8 15.16 -2.96 21.93
N LEU A 9 15.74 -2.20 22.86
CA LEU A 9 15.04 -1.06 23.45
C LEU A 9 14.69 0.00 22.40
N ILE A 10 15.64 0.38 21.53
CA ILE A 10 15.40 1.36 20.47
C ILE A 10 14.31 0.86 19.51
N GLN A 11 14.41 -0.41 19.07
CA GLN A 11 13.42 -1.02 18.17
C GLN A 11 12.01 -1.06 18.76
N HIS A 12 11.86 -1.05 20.08
CA HIS A 12 10.56 -1.13 20.76
C HIS A 12 10.12 0.16 21.43
N LEU A 13 10.83 1.27 21.22
CA LEU A 13 10.33 2.59 21.60
C LEU A 13 9.06 2.94 20.78
N PRO A 14 8.14 3.73 21.36
CA PRO A 14 7.06 4.33 20.59
C PRO A 14 7.61 5.13 19.41
N PRO A 15 6.93 5.12 18.24
CA PRO A 15 7.38 5.87 17.06
C PRO A 15 7.52 7.37 17.35
N GLU A 16 6.65 7.92 18.21
CA GLU A 16 6.69 9.32 18.66
C GLU A 16 7.72 9.61 19.77
N SER A 17 8.64 8.69 20.07
CA SER A 17 9.64 8.91 21.11
C SER A 17 10.67 9.98 20.70
N ALA A 18 11.23 10.69 21.67
CA ALA A 18 12.27 11.69 21.44
C ALA A 18 13.49 11.10 20.70
N THR A 19 13.84 9.83 20.98
CA THR A 19 14.94 9.13 20.30
C THR A 19 14.66 8.91 18.82
N TRP A 20 13.48 8.38 18.47
CA TRP A 20 13.08 8.18 17.06
C TRP A 20 12.96 9.52 16.32
N THR A 21 12.46 10.56 17.00
CA THR A 21 12.41 11.92 16.46
C THR A 21 13.81 12.48 16.19
N ALA A 22 14.75 12.33 17.13
CA ALA A 22 16.13 12.77 16.95
C ALA A 22 16.83 12.01 15.82
N LEU A 23 16.60 10.69 15.71
CA LEU A 23 17.13 9.89 14.61
C LEU A 23 16.59 10.37 13.26
N ARG A 24 15.26 10.57 13.14
CA ARG A 24 14.63 11.09 11.93
C ARG A 24 15.16 12.46 11.54
N ASN A 25 15.33 13.36 12.50
CA ASN A 25 15.86 14.71 12.24
C ASN A 25 17.36 14.72 11.87
N ALA A 26 18.10 13.68 12.27
CA ALA A 26 19.50 13.51 11.92
C ALA A 26 19.69 12.77 10.57
N THR A 27 18.62 12.17 10.03
CA THR A 27 18.65 11.50 8.74
C THR A 27 18.78 12.54 7.62
N PRO A 28 19.74 12.39 6.68
CA PRO A 28 19.87 13.30 5.54
C PRO A 28 18.62 13.31 4.65
N ASP A 29 18.29 14.48 4.10
CA ASP A 29 17.09 14.68 3.26
C ASP A 29 17.06 13.76 2.03
N GLU A 30 18.22 13.47 1.43
CA GLU A 30 18.35 12.55 0.30
C GLU A 30 17.83 11.15 0.64
N VAL A 31 18.15 10.67 1.84
CA VAL A 31 17.71 9.37 2.34
C VAL A 31 16.21 9.39 2.65
N LEU A 32 15.69 10.50 3.17
CA LEU A 32 14.26 10.66 3.43
C LEU A 32 13.46 10.69 2.12
N ALA A 33 13.97 11.33 1.07
CA ALA A 33 13.34 11.37 -0.24
C ALA A 33 13.29 9.97 -0.88
N GLU A 34 14.40 9.22 -0.84
CA GLU A 34 14.43 7.84 -1.32
C GLU A 34 13.44 6.95 -0.54
N GLN A 35 13.38 7.11 0.79
CA GLN A 35 12.40 6.41 1.62
C GLN A 35 10.95 6.78 1.34
N ALA A 36 10.68 8.01 0.87
CA ALA A 36 9.32 8.41 0.51
C ALA A 36 8.86 7.71 -0.79
N ASP A 37 9.76 7.54 -1.76
CA ASP A 37 9.45 6.93 -3.04
C ASP A 37 9.43 5.39 -2.97
N SER A 38 10.41 4.79 -2.30
CA SER A 38 10.56 3.33 -2.21
C SER A 38 10.15 2.74 -0.85
N GLY A 39 9.54 3.55 0.00
CA GLY A 39 9.13 3.12 1.33
C GLY A 39 8.17 1.95 1.27
N GLU A 40 8.27 1.05 2.26
CA GLU A 40 7.29 0.00 2.50
C GLU A 40 6.56 0.31 3.81
N PRO A 41 5.51 1.16 3.78
CA PRO A 41 4.79 1.56 4.99
C PRO A 41 4.23 0.38 5.79
N GLU A 42 3.95 -0.75 5.12
CA GLU A 42 3.51 -2.00 5.72
C GLU A 42 4.54 -2.69 6.63
N LYS A 43 5.83 -2.35 6.49
CA LYS A 43 6.91 -2.86 7.33
C LYS A 43 7.15 -1.98 8.57
N ASP A 44 6.64 -0.76 8.57
CA ASP A 44 6.88 0.19 9.65
C ASP A 44 5.80 0.14 10.74
N ARG A 45 6.11 0.70 11.91
CA ARG A 45 5.22 0.69 13.07
C ARG A 45 4.38 1.95 13.13
N TRP A 46 3.14 1.83 12.69
CA TRP A 46 2.27 3.00 12.69
C TRP A 46 1.73 3.33 14.08
N SER A 47 1.82 4.61 14.42
CA SER A 47 1.08 5.24 15.50
C SER A 47 -0.42 5.32 15.15
N LYS A 48 -1.26 5.59 16.16
CA LYS A 48 -2.71 5.77 15.94
C LYS A 48 -3.00 6.95 15.02
N VAL A 49 -2.19 8.01 15.10
CA VAL A 49 -2.34 9.19 14.25
C VAL A 49 -2.04 8.83 12.80
N GLU A 50 -0.98 8.05 12.55
CA GLU A 50 -0.62 7.60 11.20
C GLU A 50 -1.73 6.72 10.59
N GLN A 51 -2.36 5.85 11.39
CA GLN A 51 -3.52 5.08 10.92
C GLN A 51 -4.70 5.97 10.50
N LEU A 52 -5.02 6.98 11.31
CA LEU A 52 -6.10 7.93 11.01
C LEU A 52 -5.76 8.81 9.80
N LEU A 53 -4.51 9.28 9.70
CA LEU A 53 -4.05 10.10 8.60
C LEU A 53 -4.12 9.33 7.27
N ALA A 54 -3.63 8.10 7.25
CA ALA A 54 -3.72 7.28 6.05
C ALA A 54 -5.19 6.99 5.68
N ALA A 55 -6.08 6.81 6.66
CA ALA A 55 -7.50 6.65 6.38
C ALA A 55 -8.10 7.91 5.75
N ALA A 56 -7.67 9.10 6.19
CA ALA A 56 -8.07 10.36 5.57
C ALA A 56 -7.53 10.47 4.14
N VAL A 57 -6.25 10.15 3.90
CA VAL A 57 -5.63 10.18 2.56
C VAL A 57 -6.36 9.22 1.60
N ASP A 58 -6.65 7.98 2.03
CA ASP A 58 -7.39 7.01 1.20
C ASP A 58 -8.78 7.54 0.80
N ARG A 59 -9.46 8.25 1.71
CA ARG A 59 -10.77 8.85 1.45
C ARG A 59 -10.66 10.03 0.48
N ILE A 60 -9.64 10.86 0.62
CA ILE A 60 -9.36 11.98 -0.30
C ILE A 60 -9.07 11.46 -1.70
N ALA A 61 -8.18 10.48 -1.84
CA ALA A 61 -7.86 9.85 -3.12
C ALA A 61 -9.12 9.24 -3.78
N ARG A 62 -10.01 8.64 -2.98
CA ARG A 62 -11.28 8.12 -3.49
C ARG A 62 -12.21 9.22 -4.02
N VAL A 63 -12.28 10.36 -3.33
CA VAL A 63 -13.08 11.53 -3.77
C VAL A 63 -12.52 12.08 -5.08
N GLU A 64 -11.20 12.26 -5.17
CA GLU A 64 -10.52 12.69 -6.38
C GLU A 64 -10.83 11.76 -7.55
N TYR A 65 -10.67 10.44 -7.36
CA TYR A 65 -11.00 9.45 -8.36
C TYR A 65 -12.44 9.54 -8.86
N VAL A 66 -13.40 9.69 -7.94
CA VAL A 66 -14.82 9.85 -8.30
C VAL A 66 -15.03 11.12 -9.11
N LEU A 67 -14.39 12.23 -8.72
CA LEU A 67 -14.46 13.49 -9.44
C LEU A 67 -13.89 13.36 -10.85
N VAL A 68 -12.72 12.74 -11.01
CA VAL A 68 -12.12 12.49 -12.33
C VAL A 68 -13.06 11.63 -13.18
N CYS A 69 -13.59 10.53 -12.62
CA CYS A 69 -14.51 9.65 -13.34
C CYS A 69 -15.81 10.34 -13.76
N ALA A 70 -16.33 11.25 -12.94
CA ALA A 70 -17.54 12.02 -13.22
C ALA A 70 -17.33 13.03 -14.35
N ASN A 71 -16.11 13.57 -14.48
CA ASN A 71 -15.73 14.54 -15.52
C ASN A 71 -15.05 13.90 -16.74
N THR A 72 -14.88 12.58 -16.76
CA THR A 72 -14.34 11.85 -17.90
C THR A 72 -15.49 11.47 -18.85
N ASP A 73 -15.34 11.77 -20.14
CA ASP A 73 -16.32 11.39 -21.17
C ASP A 73 -16.61 9.88 -21.13
N LYS A 74 -17.86 9.49 -21.44
CA LYS A 74 -18.29 8.08 -21.44
C LYS A 74 -17.48 7.19 -22.39
N LYS A 75 -16.93 7.75 -23.46
CA LYS A 75 -16.10 7.03 -24.44
C LYS A 75 -14.61 7.05 -24.11
N ALA A 76 -14.19 7.86 -23.14
CA ALA A 76 -12.80 7.94 -22.73
C ALA A 76 -12.46 6.85 -21.71
N ARG A 77 -11.19 6.42 -21.70
CA ARG A 77 -10.69 5.47 -20.70
C ARG A 77 -10.66 6.16 -19.34
N ARG A 78 -11.45 5.66 -18.40
CA ARG A 78 -11.39 6.08 -16.99
C ARG A 78 -10.10 5.58 -16.34
N PRO A 79 -9.55 6.34 -15.37
CA PRO A 79 -8.43 5.86 -14.59
C PRO A 79 -8.80 4.63 -13.77
N ASP A 80 -7.80 3.89 -13.30
CA ASP A 80 -8.00 2.83 -12.33
C ASP A 80 -8.31 3.41 -10.95
N PRO A 81 -9.09 2.71 -10.10
CA PRO A 81 -9.34 3.17 -8.73
C PRO A 81 -8.03 3.22 -7.94
N PRO A 82 -7.85 4.23 -7.07
CA PRO A 82 -6.64 4.37 -6.28
C PRO A 82 -6.48 3.20 -5.31
N GLU A 83 -5.25 2.70 -5.18
CA GLU A 83 -4.90 1.69 -4.16
C GLU A 83 -4.77 2.38 -2.79
N PRO A 84 -5.42 1.86 -1.74
CA PRO A 84 -5.22 2.39 -0.39
C PRO A 84 -3.78 2.24 0.08
N ILE A 85 -3.31 3.16 0.92
CA ILE A 85 -1.97 3.07 1.53
C ILE A 85 -1.87 1.74 2.29
N ARG A 86 -0.77 1.01 2.10
CA ARG A 86 -0.59 -0.28 2.76
C ARG A 86 -0.37 -0.07 4.25
N ARG A 87 -1.20 -0.74 5.07
CA ARG A 87 -1.12 -0.68 6.53
C ARG A 87 -0.11 -1.70 7.05
N PRO A 88 0.46 -1.50 8.26
CA PRO A 88 1.31 -2.49 8.88
C PRO A 88 0.61 -3.84 9.02
N GLY A 89 1.24 -4.89 8.52
CA GLY A 89 0.66 -6.24 8.50
C GLY A 89 -0.41 -6.48 7.42
N ALA A 90 -0.72 -5.48 6.57
CA ALA A 90 -1.53 -5.71 5.39
C ALA A 90 -0.74 -6.55 4.38
N ARG A 91 -1.39 -7.55 3.80
CA ARG A 91 -0.80 -8.32 2.69
C ARG A 91 -0.90 -7.50 1.40
N PRO A 92 0.09 -7.60 0.50
CA PRO A 92 0.00 -6.98 -0.80
C PRO A 92 -1.25 -7.48 -1.55
N PRO A 93 -1.85 -6.67 -2.44
CA PRO A 93 -2.94 -7.11 -3.29
C PRO A 93 -2.52 -8.37 -4.02
N ARG A 94 -3.40 -9.37 -4.05
CA ARG A 94 -3.14 -10.56 -4.87
C ARG A 94 -3.10 -10.11 -6.33
N PRO A 95 -2.07 -10.50 -7.10
CA PRO A 95 -2.06 -10.23 -8.53
C PRO A 95 -3.33 -10.82 -9.14
N LYS A 96 -3.94 -10.12 -10.11
CA LYS A 96 -5.08 -10.66 -10.86
C LYS A 96 -4.63 -11.99 -11.49
N ALA A 97 -5.43 -13.03 -11.29
CA ALA A 97 -5.16 -14.30 -11.93
C ALA A 97 -5.20 -14.09 -13.45
N THR A 98 -4.08 -14.38 -14.12
CA THR A 98 -4.01 -14.44 -15.57
C THR A 98 -4.61 -15.76 -16.02
N LEU A 99 -5.47 -15.72 -17.05
CA LEU A 99 -6.07 -16.93 -17.60
C LEU A 99 -4.95 -17.84 -18.13
N THR A 100 -4.85 -19.05 -17.60
CA THR A 100 -3.96 -20.08 -18.13
C THR A 100 -4.56 -20.70 -19.38
N ASP A 101 -3.74 -21.25 -20.27
CA ASP A 101 -4.22 -21.89 -21.49
C ASP A 101 -5.21 -23.02 -21.19
N GLU A 102 -4.93 -23.83 -20.16
CA GLU A 102 -5.86 -24.85 -19.66
C GLU A 102 -7.20 -24.27 -19.18
N GLY A 103 -7.17 -23.10 -18.54
CA GLY A 103 -8.37 -22.39 -18.11
C GLY A 103 -9.16 -21.82 -19.28
N ALA A 104 -8.48 -21.42 -20.35
CA ALA A 104 -9.11 -20.97 -21.58
C ALA A 104 -9.81 -22.13 -22.30
N ASP A 105 -9.16 -23.28 -22.42
CA ASP A 105 -9.72 -24.49 -23.02
C ASP A 105 -10.93 -25.03 -22.24
N PHE A 106 -10.85 -25.01 -20.90
CA PHE A 106 -11.98 -25.37 -20.04
C PHE A 106 -13.18 -24.44 -20.28
N LEU A 107 -12.97 -23.13 -20.28
CA LEU A 107 -14.03 -22.15 -20.53
C LEU A 107 -14.60 -22.28 -21.95
N PHE A 108 -13.75 -22.54 -22.94
CA PHE A 108 -14.15 -22.73 -24.32
C PHE A 108 -15.06 -23.95 -24.47
N ASN A 109 -14.70 -25.08 -23.85
CA ASN A 109 -15.52 -26.30 -23.85
C ASN A 109 -16.84 -26.10 -23.08
N LEU A 110 -16.81 -25.38 -21.96
CA LEU A 110 -18.01 -25.05 -21.17
C LEU A 110 -19.00 -24.19 -21.96
N ILE A 111 -18.50 -23.15 -22.65
CA ILE A 111 -19.34 -22.22 -23.43
C ILE A 111 -19.93 -22.91 -24.66
N ASN A 112 -19.18 -23.79 -25.30
CA ASN A 112 -19.62 -24.51 -26.51
C ASN A 112 -20.39 -25.80 -26.21
N GLY A 113 -20.76 -26.07 -24.95
CA GLY A 113 -21.60 -27.21 -24.57
C GLY A 113 -20.89 -28.57 -24.58
N GLY A 114 -19.56 -28.60 -24.56
CA GLY A 114 -18.74 -29.81 -24.58
C GLY A 114 -18.59 -30.52 -23.23
N ALA A 115 -19.29 -30.06 -22.18
CA ALA A 115 -19.36 -30.75 -20.90
C ALA A 115 -20.60 -31.66 -20.85
N ALA A 116 -20.48 -32.83 -21.48
CA ALA A 116 -21.27 -34.03 -21.20
C ALA A 116 -20.31 -35.18 -20.91
#